data_AF-A0A7K4EAJ3-F1
#
_entry.id   AF-A0A7K4EAJ3-F1
#
_cell.length_a   1.000
_cell.length_b   1.000
_cell.length_c   1.000
_cell.angle_alpha   90.00
_cell.angle_beta   90.00
_cell.angle_gamma   90.00
#
_symmetry.space_group_name_H-M   'P 1'
#
loop_
_entity.id
_entity.type
_entity.pdbx_description
1 polymer ?
#
loop_
_entity_poly.entity_id
_entity_poly.type
_entity_poly.pdbx_seq_one_letter_code
_entity_poly.pdbx_strand_id
1 'polypeptide(L)'
;MSFISTIDLRHHLDEQARSLLSNNENEAAARSEFVISKAADGSVVSRYKDDVWNMKMYDPAAVTIFSFSNWHHEDESELSLLISDEMKQIQLARLHLFPKLRKPRSLVMTPLYRIAKLAFKNALSIKELFNATNCNRLLIPSYSALSQHPMRDLLFLIKELFSISLLQPSFQLTLTEHNTIELMQNIYDRFPKAQRDKPQQTKLIPSRLYAEFIMALSTELDEFNKYGALICSFFEKRNTNHLFAVGTYRAACNKESISWPDAVKKIGLSSLFYKHSITDWNRLMHYVNEAQTAAQYWIHLFSGMRANEVRHLPADTYKKIISSGVEVSILDGYTSKYSGNNHTRTFWVTAPIVEKAIAAAHHAGTVCALRITIQIRILANTLFSLI
;
A
#
# COMPACT_ATOMS: atom_id res chain seq x y z
N MET A 1 -7.39 6.78 25.06
CA MET A 1 -6.55 7.92 25.48
C MET A 1 -7.21 9.20 25.01
N SER A 2 -7.38 10.19 25.89
CA SER A 2 -8.20 11.37 25.64
C SER A 2 -7.55 12.33 24.63
N PHE A 3 -8.35 13.05 23.87
CA PHE A 3 -7.93 14.03 22.86
C PHE A 3 -6.93 15.08 23.38
N ILE A 4 -6.97 15.37 24.69
CA ILE A 4 -6.10 16.34 25.37
C ILE A 4 -4.67 15.79 25.51
N SER A 5 -4.53 14.50 25.87
CA SER A 5 -3.21 13.84 25.98
C SER A 5 -2.45 13.79 24.64
N THR A 6 -3.17 13.73 23.53
CA THR A 6 -2.58 13.69 22.18
C THR A 6 -2.12 15.07 21.69
N ILE A 7 -2.65 16.16 22.23
CA ILE A 7 -2.28 17.54 21.87
C ILE A 7 -1.01 17.96 22.60
N ASP A 8 -0.91 17.66 23.91
CA ASP A 8 0.29 17.95 24.71
C ASP A 8 1.53 17.19 24.21
N LEU A 9 1.38 15.90 23.90
CA LEU A 9 2.47 15.10 23.33
C LEU A 9 2.94 15.63 21.96
N ARG A 10 2.05 16.23 21.16
CA ARG A 10 2.40 16.83 19.85
C ARG A 10 3.17 18.12 20.02
N HIS A 11 2.71 19.03 20.88
CA HIS A 11 3.42 20.27 21.13
C HIS A 11 4.83 19.98 21.64
N HIS A 12 4.97 19.01 22.54
CA HIS A 12 6.26 18.65 23.11
C HIS A 12 7.20 17.96 22.10
N LEU A 13 6.69 17.08 21.23
CA LEU A 13 7.49 16.45 20.16
C LEU A 13 7.89 17.44 19.07
N ASP A 14 7.02 18.40 18.74
CA ASP A 14 7.29 19.43 17.75
C ASP A 14 8.28 20.46 18.31
N GLU A 15 8.20 20.83 19.59
CA GLU A 15 9.19 21.68 20.26
C GLU A 15 10.56 20.99 20.37
N GLN A 16 10.59 19.70 20.71
CA GLN A 16 11.83 18.93 20.69
C GLN A 16 12.41 18.87 19.28
N ALA A 17 11.62 18.52 18.26
CA ALA A 17 12.09 18.50 16.87
C ALA A 17 12.61 19.87 16.40
N ARG A 18 11.97 20.98 16.81
CA ARG A 18 12.45 22.35 16.54
C ARG A 18 13.81 22.62 17.18
N SER A 19 14.00 22.22 18.44
CA SER A 19 15.27 22.37 19.16
C SER A 19 16.41 21.49 18.63
N LEU A 20 16.08 20.37 17.95
CA LEU A 20 17.07 19.46 17.37
C LEU A 20 17.54 19.90 15.97
N LEU A 21 16.81 20.83 15.34
CA LEU A 21 17.14 21.38 14.03
C LEU A 21 17.86 22.74 14.13
N SER A 22 18.18 23.21 15.33
CA SER A 22 19.14 24.30 15.56
C SER A 22 20.59 23.77 15.59
N ASN A 23 21.54 24.62 15.20
CA ASN A 23 22.92 24.22 14.87
C ASN A 23 23.90 24.23 16.09
N ASN A 24 23.46 23.95 17.32
CA ASN A 24 24.40 23.94 18.46
C ASN A 24 25.04 22.56 18.67
N GLU A 25 26.33 22.51 19.05
CA GLU A 25 27.06 21.25 19.28
C GLU A 25 26.47 20.39 20.42
N ASN A 26 25.96 21.01 21.48
CA ASN A 26 25.25 20.31 22.56
C ASN A 26 23.91 19.68 22.09
N GLU A 27 23.32 20.19 21.01
CA GLU A 27 22.08 19.66 20.43
C GLU A 27 22.35 18.48 19.48
N ALA A 28 23.57 18.34 18.95
CA ALA A 28 23.94 17.23 18.06
C ALA A 28 23.90 15.87 18.78
N ALA A 29 24.44 15.78 20.00
CA ALA A 29 24.37 14.57 20.82
C ALA A 29 22.94 14.22 21.23
N ALA A 30 22.14 15.24 21.59
CA ALA A 30 20.72 15.07 21.91
C ALA A 30 19.91 14.61 20.68
N ARG A 31 20.26 15.11 19.49
CA ARG A 31 19.66 14.73 18.22
C ARG A 31 19.93 13.28 17.88
N SER A 32 21.16 12.79 18.05
CA SER A 32 21.52 11.38 17.76
C SER A 32 20.68 10.37 18.53
N GLU A 33 20.32 10.69 19.78
CA GLU A 33 19.50 9.81 20.63
C GLU A 33 17.98 10.00 20.45
N PHE A 34 17.56 10.99 19.66
CA PHE A 34 16.15 11.25 19.40
C PHE A 34 15.45 10.01 18.82
N VAL A 35 14.32 9.64 19.42
CA VAL A 35 13.53 8.47 19.02
C VAL A 35 12.67 8.82 17.80
N ILE A 36 12.91 8.13 16.69
CA ILE A 36 12.14 8.31 15.45
C ILE A 36 10.91 7.40 15.43
N SER A 37 11.07 6.14 15.86
CA SER A 37 9.99 5.15 15.81
C SER A 37 10.02 4.16 16.97
N LYS A 38 8.82 3.65 17.30
CA LYS A 38 8.60 2.62 18.34
C LYS A 38 7.76 1.46 17.80
N ALA A 39 7.94 0.28 18.39
CA ALA A 39 7.12 -0.90 18.14
C ALA A 39 5.80 -0.85 18.92
N ALA A 40 4.93 -1.84 18.72
CA ALA A 40 3.63 -1.94 19.40
C ALA A 40 3.76 -2.08 20.93
N ASP A 41 4.85 -2.68 21.39
CA ASP A 41 5.18 -2.84 22.82
C ASP A 41 5.82 -1.58 23.44
N GLY A 42 6.00 -0.52 22.65
CA GLY A 42 6.63 0.72 23.09
C GLY A 42 8.15 0.72 23.05
N SER A 43 8.80 -0.38 22.67
CA SER A 43 10.25 -0.45 22.49
C SER A 43 10.71 0.46 21.33
N VAL A 44 11.92 1.02 21.45
CA VAL A 44 12.48 1.90 20.42
C VAL A 44 12.99 1.06 19.25
N VAL A 45 12.55 1.40 18.03
CA VAL A 45 12.90 0.67 16.80
C VAL A 45 13.90 1.45 15.96
N SER A 46 13.80 2.78 15.93
CA SER A 46 14.77 3.61 15.22
C SER A 46 15.03 4.92 15.95
N ARG A 47 16.28 5.36 15.90
CA ARG A 47 16.79 6.64 16.38
C ARG A 47 17.33 7.45 15.23
N TYR A 48 17.48 8.75 15.44
CA TYR A 48 18.00 9.65 14.41
C TYR A 48 19.38 9.22 13.90
N LYS A 49 20.27 8.75 14.80
CA LYS A 49 21.61 8.28 14.42
C LYS A 49 21.60 7.14 13.40
N ASP A 50 20.56 6.31 13.41
CA ASP A 50 20.48 5.15 12.53
C ASP A 50 20.37 5.58 11.06
N ASP A 51 21.01 4.83 10.17
CA ASP A 51 20.94 5.07 8.71
C ASP A 51 19.67 4.54 8.07
N VAL A 52 18.88 3.78 8.84
CA VAL A 52 17.61 3.21 8.41
C VAL A 52 16.56 3.46 9.48
N TRP A 53 15.55 4.26 9.15
CA TRP A 53 14.39 4.47 10.01
C TRP A 53 13.25 3.55 9.59
N ASN A 54 12.93 2.60 10.46
CA ASN A 54 11.85 1.65 10.24
C ASN A 54 10.52 2.26 10.71
N MET A 55 9.65 2.56 9.75
CA MET A 55 8.35 3.20 9.97
C MET A 55 7.18 2.22 9.76
N LYS A 56 7.45 0.91 9.71
CA LYS A 56 6.43 -0.11 9.38
C LYS A 56 5.23 -0.07 10.32
N MET A 57 5.42 0.21 11.62
CA MET A 57 4.30 0.31 12.57
C MET A 57 3.36 1.50 12.31
N TYR A 58 3.82 2.52 11.59
CA TYR A 58 3.01 3.69 11.26
C TYR A 58 2.44 3.64 9.84
N ASP A 59 2.66 2.53 9.13
CA ASP A 59 2.14 2.27 7.79
C ASP A 59 1.18 1.08 7.83
N PRO A 60 -0.10 1.24 7.43
CA PRO A 60 -1.06 0.14 7.40
C PRO A 60 -0.63 -1.06 6.54
N ALA A 61 0.25 -0.86 5.55
CA ALA A 61 0.79 -1.96 4.75
C ALA A 61 2.09 -2.55 5.31
N ALA A 62 2.64 -1.99 6.41
CA ALA A 62 3.87 -2.41 7.05
C ALA A 62 5.09 -2.50 6.11
N VAL A 63 5.21 -1.59 5.14
CA VAL A 63 6.33 -1.59 4.15
C VAL A 63 7.23 -0.36 4.25
N THR A 64 6.83 0.71 4.93
CA THR A 64 7.56 1.99 4.90
C THR A 64 8.87 1.93 5.70
N ILE A 65 9.99 2.15 5.02
CA ILE A 65 11.35 2.30 5.57
C ILE A 65 12.00 3.52 4.90
N PHE A 66 12.67 4.37 5.68
CA PHE A 66 13.53 5.43 5.15
C PHE A 66 14.99 5.00 5.28
N SER A 67 15.75 5.03 4.19
CA SER A 67 17.18 4.71 4.19
C SER A 67 17.96 5.94 3.77
N PHE A 68 19.06 6.22 4.46
CA PHE A 68 19.94 7.36 4.21
C PHE A 68 21.29 6.93 3.63
N SER A 69 21.50 5.63 3.45
CA SER A 69 22.72 5.04 2.86
C SER A 69 22.56 4.65 1.39
N ASN A 70 21.35 4.28 0.94
CA ASN A 70 21.14 3.70 -0.40
C ASN A 70 21.31 4.66 -1.60
N TRP A 71 21.70 5.92 -1.38
CA TRP A 71 21.81 6.92 -2.43
C TRP A 71 23.23 7.12 -2.97
N HIS A 72 24.25 6.73 -2.21
CA HIS A 72 25.67 6.76 -2.58
C HIS A 72 26.21 5.33 -2.53
N HIS A 73 26.83 4.84 -3.60
CA HIS A 73 27.34 3.47 -3.66
C HIS A 73 28.69 3.40 -2.94
N GLU A 74 28.70 2.96 -1.68
CA GLU A 74 29.92 2.65 -0.88
C GLU A 74 30.91 3.82 -0.67
N ASP A 75 30.49 5.05 -0.98
CA ASP A 75 31.29 6.26 -0.78
C ASP A 75 31.09 6.79 0.64
N GLU A 76 32.04 6.55 1.54
CA GLU A 76 32.03 7.05 2.92
C GLU A 76 32.80 8.38 3.08
N SER A 77 32.89 9.19 2.02
CA SER A 77 33.50 10.52 2.13
C SER A 77 32.80 11.41 3.16
N GLU A 78 33.55 12.36 3.71
CA GLU A 78 33.00 13.34 4.66
C GLU A 78 31.78 14.09 4.07
N LEU A 79 31.79 14.32 2.75
CA LEU A 79 30.68 14.92 2.03
C LEU A 79 29.44 14.00 1.97
N SER A 80 29.60 12.70 1.73
CA SER A 80 28.46 11.78 1.67
C SER A 80 27.81 11.60 3.05
N LEU A 81 28.61 11.61 4.12
CA LEU A 81 28.13 11.60 5.50
C LEU A 81 27.37 12.90 5.83
N LEU A 82 27.91 14.05 5.44
CA LEU A 82 27.25 15.35 5.60
C LEU A 82 25.90 15.40 4.87
N ILE A 83 25.86 15.01 3.60
CA ILE A 83 24.61 14.97 2.82
C ILE A 83 23.62 13.99 3.44
N SER A 84 24.07 12.84 3.95
CA SER A 84 23.19 11.87 4.60
C SER A 84 22.59 12.42 5.90
N ASP A 85 23.34 13.20 6.68
CA ASP A 85 22.79 13.92 7.84
C ASP A 85 21.78 15.00 7.42
N GLU A 86 22.09 15.82 6.41
CA GLU A 86 21.14 16.83 5.89
C GLU A 86 19.85 16.18 5.36
N MET A 87 19.94 14.99 4.76
CA MET A 87 18.76 14.21 4.38
C MET A 87 17.94 13.76 5.60
N LYS A 88 18.59 13.32 6.69
CA LYS A 88 17.92 12.96 7.94
C LYS A 88 17.23 14.19 8.53
N GLN A 89 17.88 15.34 8.56
CA GLN A 89 17.29 16.61 9.02
C GLN A 89 16.06 17.01 8.18
N ILE A 90 16.16 16.95 6.85
CA ILE A 90 15.04 17.20 5.94
C ILE A 90 13.88 16.24 6.25
N GLN A 91 14.15 14.95 6.39
CA GLN A 91 13.09 13.97 6.61
C GLN A 91 12.43 14.13 7.98
N LEU A 92 13.22 14.48 9.02
CA LEU A 92 12.71 14.81 10.35
C LEU A 92 11.80 16.06 10.29
N ALA A 93 12.23 17.11 9.60
CA ALA A 93 11.44 18.32 9.41
C ALA A 93 10.11 18.03 8.68
N ARG A 94 10.12 17.16 7.67
CA ARG A 94 8.91 16.73 6.96
C ARG A 94 7.94 15.93 7.84
N LEU A 95 8.46 15.18 8.81
CA LEU A 95 7.67 14.38 9.76
C LEU A 95 7.01 15.25 10.84
N HIS A 96 7.74 16.21 11.39
CA HIS A 96 7.36 16.92 12.62
C HIS A 96 7.02 18.40 12.41
N LEU A 97 7.59 19.07 11.42
CA LEU A 97 7.42 20.52 11.23
C LEU A 97 6.39 20.90 10.16
N PHE A 98 5.89 19.93 9.38
CA PHE A 98 4.87 20.22 8.39
C PHE A 98 3.48 20.41 9.06
N PRO A 99 2.72 21.48 8.75
CA PRO A 99 1.47 21.81 9.45
C PRO A 99 0.38 20.75 9.42
N LYS A 100 0.36 19.94 8.35
CA LYS A 100 -0.66 18.91 8.15
C LYS A 100 -0.08 17.56 8.52
N LEU A 101 -0.75 16.85 9.41
CA LEU A 101 -0.39 15.48 9.75
C LEU A 101 -0.35 14.62 8.49
N ARG A 102 0.75 13.88 8.35
CA ARG A 102 0.97 12.98 7.21
C ARG A 102 1.34 11.59 7.68
N LYS A 103 0.90 10.62 6.91
CA LYS A 103 1.35 9.24 7.09
C LYS A 103 2.80 9.14 6.61
N PRO A 104 3.70 8.44 7.31
CA PRO A 104 5.08 8.25 6.87
C PRO A 104 5.19 7.75 5.43
N ARG A 105 4.27 6.86 5.01
CA ARG A 105 4.19 6.37 3.62
C ARG A 105 4.05 7.45 2.54
N SER A 106 3.46 8.61 2.88
CA SER A 106 3.32 9.73 1.93
C SER A 106 4.60 10.56 1.77
N LEU A 107 5.60 10.36 2.64
CA LEU A 107 6.88 11.06 2.61
C LEU A 107 7.89 10.26 1.80
N VAL A 108 7.71 10.27 0.48
CA VAL A 108 8.57 9.54 -0.46
C VAL A 108 10.01 10.07 -0.41
N MET A 109 11.00 9.16 -0.42
CA MET A 109 12.44 9.47 -0.36
C MET A 109 13.06 9.78 -1.73
N THR A 110 12.47 9.30 -2.83
CA THR A 110 13.03 9.43 -4.18
C THR A 110 13.40 10.87 -4.58
N PRO A 111 12.59 11.91 -4.30
CA PRO A 111 12.98 13.29 -4.60
C PRO A 111 14.18 13.77 -3.77
N LEU A 112 14.28 13.33 -2.51
CA LEU A 112 15.40 13.67 -1.63
C LEU A 112 16.70 13.01 -2.13
N TYR A 113 16.65 11.74 -2.55
CA TYR A 113 17.80 11.08 -3.20
C TYR A 113 18.28 11.81 -4.45
N ARG A 114 17.38 12.43 -5.23
CA ARG A 114 17.75 13.20 -6.42
C ARG A 114 18.51 14.47 -6.06
N ILE A 115 18.09 15.18 -5.01
CA ILE A 115 18.77 16.37 -4.51
C ILE A 115 20.14 15.99 -3.97
N ALA A 116 20.23 14.93 -3.15
CA ALA A 116 21.48 14.43 -2.60
C ALA A 116 22.49 14.06 -3.70
N LYS A 117 22.06 13.29 -4.72
CA LYS A 117 22.90 12.96 -5.88
C LYS A 117 23.33 14.19 -6.68
N LEU A 118 22.47 15.19 -6.80
CA LEU A 118 22.80 16.43 -7.49
C LEU A 118 23.85 17.24 -6.72
N ALA A 119 23.67 17.38 -5.40
CA ALA A 119 24.62 18.06 -4.52
C ALA A 119 25.99 17.37 -4.58
N PHE A 120 26.01 16.05 -4.37
CA PHE A 120 27.21 15.23 -4.40
C PHE A 120 27.96 15.30 -5.74
N LYS A 121 27.24 15.22 -6.88
CA LYS A 121 27.84 15.35 -8.22
C LYS A 121 28.56 16.69 -8.44
N ASN A 122 28.14 17.74 -7.73
CA ASN A 122 28.75 19.06 -7.80
C ASN A 122 29.73 19.34 -6.65
N ALA A 123 30.06 18.33 -5.83
CA ALA A 123 30.90 18.46 -4.65
C ALA A 123 30.38 19.51 -3.65
N LEU A 124 29.06 19.57 -3.46
CA LEU A 124 28.37 20.47 -2.53
C LEU A 124 27.52 19.67 -1.55
N SER A 125 27.32 20.19 -0.34
CA SER A 125 26.22 19.74 0.54
C SER A 125 24.86 20.17 -0.04
N ILE A 126 23.76 19.61 0.47
CA ILE A 126 22.40 20.06 0.13
C ILE A 126 22.20 21.51 0.57
N LYS A 127 22.66 21.88 1.77
CA LYS A 127 22.61 23.27 2.25
C LYS A 127 23.38 24.20 1.31
N GLU A 128 24.57 23.83 0.90
CA GLU A 128 25.39 24.61 -0.02
C GLU A 128 24.74 24.72 -1.40
N LEU A 129 24.22 23.62 -1.94
CA LEU A 129 23.50 23.60 -3.21
C LEU A 129 22.33 24.61 -3.23
N PHE A 130 21.56 24.67 -2.15
CA PHE A 130 20.41 25.57 -2.05
C PHE A 130 20.77 27.03 -1.81
N ASN A 131 21.92 27.30 -1.18
CA ASN A 131 22.39 28.66 -0.88
C ASN A 131 23.39 29.19 -1.93
N ALA A 132 23.80 28.36 -2.89
CA ALA A 132 24.71 28.76 -3.93
C ALA A 132 24.12 29.88 -4.81
N THR A 133 24.89 30.93 -5.07
CA THR A 133 24.49 32.05 -5.94
C THR A 133 24.11 31.59 -7.36
N ASN A 134 24.68 30.47 -7.79
CA ASN A 134 24.40 29.81 -9.07
C ASN A 134 23.48 28.59 -8.94
N CYS A 135 22.69 28.45 -7.86
CA CYS A 135 21.77 27.33 -7.62
C CYS A 135 20.90 27.03 -8.86
N ASN A 136 20.38 28.06 -9.53
CA ASN A 136 19.60 27.90 -10.75
C ASN A 136 20.37 27.20 -11.89
N ARG A 137 21.67 27.46 -12.04
CA ARG A 137 22.50 26.79 -13.06
C ARG A 137 22.70 25.30 -12.78
N LEU A 138 22.60 24.87 -11.51
CA LEU A 138 22.77 23.47 -11.11
C LEU A 138 21.43 22.72 -11.10
N LEU A 139 20.41 23.33 -10.50
CA LEU A 139 19.11 22.72 -10.24
C LEU A 139 18.23 22.68 -11.50
N ILE A 140 18.14 23.78 -12.25
CA ILE A 140 17.18 23.89 -13.37
C ILE A 140 17.48 22.92 -14.52
N PRO A 141 18.74 22.74 -14.99
CA PRO A 141 19.01 21.76 -16.04
C PRO A 141 18.67 20.33 -15.60
N SER A 142 19.05 19.97 -14.37
CA SER A 142 18.78 18.64 -13.79
C SER A 142 17.30 18.39 -13.61
N TYR A 143 16.53 19.41 -13.22
CA TYR A 143 15.08 19.37 -13.08
C TYR A 143 14.38 19.27 -14.44
N SER A 144 14.82 20.04 -15.44
CA SER A 144 14.21 20.09 -16.78
C SER A 144 14.40 18.81 -17.57
N ALA A 145 15.44 18.02 -17.25
CA ALA A 145 15.68 16.70 -17.83
C ALA A 145 14.73 15.60 -17.29
N LEU A 146 13.91 15.89 -16.27
CA LEU A 146 12.99 14.92 -15.67
C LEU A 146 11.71 14.75 -16.47
N SER A 147 11.13 13.55 -16.42
CA SER A 147 9.74 13.32 -16.84
C SER A 147 8.74 13.94 -15.86
N GLN A 148 7.48 14.10 -16.30
CA GLN A 148 6.45 14.84 -15.56
C GLN A 148 6.26 14.37 -14.10
N HIS A 149 6.23 13.06 -13.84
CA HIS A 149 5.97 12.55 -12.50
C HIS A 149 7.13 12.82 -11.51
N PRO A 150 8.40 12.46 -11.80
CA PRO A 150 9.53 12.88 -10.99
C PRO A 150 9.67 14.41 -10.80
N MET A 151 9.35 15.18 -11.86
CA MET A 151 9.35 16.63 -11.81
C MET A 151 8.34 17.16 -10.77
N ARG A 152 7.10 16.66 -10.80
CA ARG A 152 6.07 16.98 -9.81
C ARG A 152 6.52 16.67 -8.39
N ASP A 153 7.09 15.48 -8.16
CA ASP A 153 7.45 15.05 -6.81
C ASP A 153 8.62 15.88 -6.25
N LEU A 154 9.59 16.26 -7.09
CA LEU A 154 10.69 17.15 -6.71
C LEU A 154 10.21 18.58 -6.43
N LEU A 155 9.36 19.13 -7.31
CA LEU A 155 8.76 20.46 -7.08
C LEU A 155 7.95 20.50 -5.79
N PHE A 156 7.19 19.43 -5.52
CA PHE A 156 6.41 19.31 -4.30
C PHE A 156 7.31 19.28 -3.05
N LEU A 157 8.40 18.51 -3.07
CA LEU A 157 9.39 18.51 -1.98
C LEU A 157 9.95 19.92 -1.77
N ILE A 158 10.43 20.59 -2.81
CA ILE A 158 11.01 21.93 -2.69
C ILE A 158 10.01 22.95 -2.12
N LYS A 159 8.76 22.95 -2.60
CA LYS A 159 7.69 23.81 -2.05
C LYS A 159 7.39 23.50 -0.59
N GLU A 160 7.43 22.22 -0.22
CA GLU A 160 7.25 21.78 1.16
C GLU A 160 8.36 22.28 2.07
N LEU A 161 9.63 22.14 1.68
CA LEU A 161 10.78 22.64 2.45
C LEU A 161 10.72 24.17 2.60
N PHE A 162 10.36 24.88 1.54
CA PHE A 162 10.15 26.33 1.60
C PHE A 162 9.02 26.68 2.56
N SER A 163 7.89 25.98 2.51
CA SER A 163 6.77 26.20 3.45
C SER A 163 7.16 25.94 4.90
N ILE A 164 7.97 24.90 5.17
CA ILE A 164 8.49 24.60 6.50
C ILE A 164 9.38 25.75 6.98
N SER A 165 10.28 26.26 6.13
CA SER A 165 11.18 27.36 6.49
C SER A 165 10.46 28.66 6.84
N LEU A 166 9.34 28.96 6.18
CA LEU A 166 8.51 30.13 6.50
C LEU A 166 7.87 30.03 7.88
N LEU A 167 7.58 28.81 8.34
CA LEU A 167 6.99 28.56 9.65
C LEU A 167 8.03 28.36 10.75
N GLN A 168 9.22 27.90 10.38
CA GLN A 168 10.32 27.56 11.27
C GLN A 168 11.61 28.16 10.71
N PRO A 169 11.91 29.44 11.01
CA PRO A 169 13.09 30.13 10.47
C PRO A 169 14.44 29.47 10.82
N SER A 170 14.49 28.62 11.85
CA SER A 170 15.67 27.82 12.19
C SER A 170 16.00 26.74 11.15
N PHE A 171 15.03 26.32 10.33
CA PHE A 171 15.23 25.32 9.29
C PHE A 171 15.87 25.94 8.04
N GLN A 172 17.15 25.64 7.83
CA GLN A 172 17.98 26.24 6.75
C GLN A 172 18.20 25.33 5.53
N LEU A 173 17.60 24.14 5.48
CA LEU A 173 17.76 23.18 4.38
C LEU A 173 16.68 23.38 3.30
N THR A 174 16.62 24.60 2.77
CA THR A 174 15.67 25.01 1.73
C THR A 174 16.31 26.02 0.78
N LEU A 175 15.67 26.26 -0.37
CA LEU A 175 15.98 27.39 -1.23
C LEU A 175 15.74 28.72 -0.50
N THR A 176 16.66 29.66 -0.68
CA THR A 176 16.56 31.02 -0.09
C THR A 176 15.55 31.88 -0.84
N GLU A 177 15.48 31.75 -2.18
CA GLU A 177 14.63 32.59 -3.02
C GLU A 177 13.45 31.83 -3.62
N HIS A 178 12.27 32.46 -3.61
CA HIS A 178 11.08 31.90 -4.26
C HIS A 178 11.23 31.84 -5.80
N ASN A 179 12.05 32.69 -6.40
CA ASN A 179 12.23 32.78 -7.86
C ASN A 179 12.55 31.41 -8.50
N THR A 180 13.42 30.61 -7.87
CA THR A 180 13.75 29.25 -8.35
C THR A 180 12.53 28.33 -8.36
N ILE A 181 11.67 28.42 -7.35
CA ILE A 181 10.44 27.63 -7.25
C ILE A 181 9.47 28.02 -8.37
N GLU A 182 9.36 29.32 -8.69
CA GLU A 182 8.52 29.79 -9.81
C GLU A 182 9.05 29.30 -11.15
N LEU A 183 10.37 29.34 -11.37
CA LEU A 183 10.97 28.80 -12.59
C LEU A 183 10.69 27.29 -12.73
N MET A 184 10.85 26.53 -11.66
CA MET A 184 10.52 25.10 -11.64
C MET A 184 9.03 24.84 -11.89
N GLN A 185 8.14 25.68 -11.35
CA GLN A 185 6.70 25.61 -11.60
C GLN A 185 6.38 25.91 -13.06
N ASN A 186 6.96 26.97 -13.64
CA ASN A 186 6.77 27.36 -15.03
C ASN A 186 7.24 26.27 -16.00
N ILE A 187 8.35 25.59 -15.70
CA ILE A 187 8.82 24.43 -16.49
C ILE A 187 7.83 23.27 -16.38
N TYR A 188 7.33 22.98 -15.18
CA TYR A 188 6.35 21.91 -14.97
C TYR A 188 5.01 22.19 -15.66
N ASP A 189 4.56 23.45 -15.68
CA ASP A 189 3.31 23.84 -16.31
C ASP A 189 3.33 23.76 -17.84
N ARG A 190 4.51 23.62 -18.47
CA ARG A 190 4.63 23.34 -19.92
C ARG A 190 4.16 21.94 -20.27
N PHE A 191 4.16 21.00 -19.32
CA PHE A 191 3.63 19.67 -19.57
C PHE A 191 2.11 19.76 -19.70
N PRO A 192 1.50 19.06 -20.67
CA PRO A 192 0.05 18.98 -20.76
C PRO A 192 -0.51 18.53 -19.41
N LYS A 193 -1.20 19.43 -18.71
CA LYS A 193 -2.02 19.04 -17.57
C LYS A 193 -3.08 18.13 -18.16
N ALA A 194 -3.12 16.87 -17.73
CA ALA A 194 -4.17 15.94 -18.13
C ALA A 194 -5.52 16.56 -17.73
N GLN A 195 -6.16 17.28 -18.67
CA GLN A 195 -7.44 17.98 -18.59
C GLN A 195 -7.99 18.19 -17.16
N ARG A 196 -7.24 18.88 -16.28
CA ARG A 196 -7.76 19.26 -14.95
C ARG A 196 -8.66 20.49 -15.02
N ASP A 197 -8.48 21.31 -16.05
CA ASP A 197 -9.17 22.60 -16.22
C ASP A 197 -10.56 22.47 -16.86
N LYS A 198 -11.00 21.24 -17.14
CA LYS A 198 -12.41 20.91 -17.24
C LYS A 198 -12.67 19.89 -16.15
N PRO A 199 -13.27 20.24 -15.00
CA PRO A 199 -13.83 19.25 -14.11
C PRO A 199 -14.94 18.56 -14.91
N GLN A 200 -14.61 17.52 -15.67
CA GLN A 200 -15.59 16.53 -16.04
C GLN A 200 -15.96 15.90 -14.71
N GLN A 201 -16.97 16.48 -14.05
CA GLN A 201 -17.72 15.78 -13.04
C GLN A 201 -17.86 14.34 -13.53
N THR A 202 -17.39 13.38 -12.73
CA THR A 202 -17.47 11.97 -13.10
C THR A 202 -18.90 11.73 -13.54
N LYS A 203 -19.08 11.43 -14.83
CA LYS A 203 -20.42 11.27 -15.40
C LYS A 203 -21.14 10.23 -14.54
N LEU A 204 -22.33 10.57 -14.08
CA LEU A 204 -23.15 9.61 -13.34
C LEU A 204 -23.34 8.38 -14.22
N ILE A 205 -23.07 7.21 -13.65
CA ILE A 205 -23.35 5.94 -14.32
C ILE A 205 -24.87 5.89 -14.52
N PRO A 206 -25.37 5.77 -15.76
CA PRO A 206 -26.81 5.64 -16.00
C PRO A 206 -27.39 4.49 -15.18
N SER A 207 -28.54 4.71 -14.53
CA SER A 207 -29.17 3.73 -13.65
C SER A 207 -29.39 2.37 -14.33
N ARG A 208 -29.64 2.37 -15.64
CA ARG A 208 -29.73 1.13 -16.45
C ARG A 208 -28.44 0.32 -16.41
N LEU A 209 -27.28 0.94 -16.64
CA LEU A 209 -25.99 0.23 -16.60
C LEU A 209 -25.68 -0.27 -15.20
N TYR A 210 -26.06 0.50 -14.18
CA TYR A 210 -25.91 0.07 -12.78
C TYR A 210 -26.80 -1.13 -12.43
N ALA A 211 -28.05 -1.14 -12.89
CA ALA A 211 -28.96 -2.26 -12.73
C ALA A 211 -28.46 -3.52 -13.46
N GLU A 212 -28.02 -3.38 -14.71
CA GLU A 212 -27.40 -4.48 -15.48
C GLU A 212 -26.18 -5.06 -14.74
N PHE A 213 -25.33 -4.19 -14.19
CA PHE A 213 -24.17 -4.61 -13.41
C PHE A 213 -24.58 -5.40 -12.16
N ILE A 214 -25.57 -4.94 -11.41
CA ILE A 214 -26.11 -5.67 -10.26
C ILE A 214 -26.66 -7.04 -10.69
N MET A 215 -27.43 -7.12 -11.78
CA MET A 215 -27.97 -8.40 -12.26
C MET A 215 -26.85 -9.37 -12.68
N ALA A 216 -25.83 -8.87 -13.37
CA ALA A 216 -24.68 -9.67 -13.77
C ALA A 216 -23.91 -10.21 -12.55
N LEU A 217 -23.66 -9.37 -11.54
CA LEU A 217 -23.03 -9.78 -10.29
C LEU A 217 -23.84 -10.84 -9.56
N SER A 218 -25.17 -10.68 -9.47
CA SER A 218 -26.03 -11.69 -8.82
C SER A 218 -25.93 -13.02 -9.54
N THR A 219 -26.02 -13.01 -10.87
CA THR A 219 -25.97 -14.22 -11.71
C THR A 219 -24.63 -14.94 -11.55
N GLU A 220 -23.54 -14.19 -11.55
CA GLU A 220 -22.19 -14.73 -11.35
C GLU A 220 -22.04 -15.39 -9.98
N LEU A 221 -22.50 -14.72 -8.92
CA LEU A 221 -22.46 -15.25 -7.55
C LEU A 221 -23.34 -16.50 -7.38
N ASP A 222 -24.53 -16.51 -7.97
CA ASP A 222 -25.45 -17.65 -7.90
C ASP A 222 -24.87 -18.86 -8.64
N GLU A 223 -24.26 -18.66 -9.81
CA GLU A 223 -23.57 -19.73 -10.52
C GLU A 223 -22.33 -20.24 -9.78
N PHE A 224 -21.48 -19.33 -9.27
CA PHE A 224 -20.29 -19.72 -8.53
C PHE A 224 -20.65 -20.52 -7.28
N ASN A 225 -21.64 -20.07 -6.50
CA ASN A 225 -22.10 -20.77 -5.30
C ASN A 225 -22.69 -22.15 -5.61
N LYS A 226 -23.39 -22.29 -6.75
CA LYS A 226 -23.91 -23.60 -7.20
C LYS A 226 -22.81 -24.65 -7.36
N TYR A 227 -21.61 -24.25 -7.79
CA TYR A 227 -20.48 -25.17 -8.00
C TYR A 227 -19.36 -25.03 -6.95
N GLY A 228 -19.48 -24.12 -5.98
CA GLY A 228 -18.42 -23.76 -5.04
C GLY A 228 -17.86 -24.94 -4.26
N ALA A 229 -18.72 -25.84 -3.78
CA ALA A 229 -18.30 -27.06 -3.08
C ALA A 229 -17.52 -28.03 -3.99
N LEU A 230 -17.95 -28.19 -5.25
CA LEU A 230 -17.26 -29.04 -6.23
C LEU A 230 -15.89 -28.46 -6.61
N ILE A 231 -15.80 -27.12 -6.73
CA ILE A 231 -14.53 -26.44 -6.94
C ILE A 231 -13.59 -26.67 -5.75
N CYS A 232 -14.06 -26.50 -4.51
CA CYS A 232 -13.25 -26.79 -3.32
C CYS A 232 -12.75 -28.25 -3.31
N SER A 233 -13.63 -29.21 -3.58
CA SER A 233 -13.29 -30.64 -3.72
C SER A 233 -12.24 -30.90 -4.81
N PHE A 234 -12.28 -30.16 -5.92
CA PHE A 234 -11.28 -30.24 -6.99
C PHE A 234 -9.88 -29.84 -6.49
N PHE A 235 -9.77 -28.78 -5.68
CA PHE A 235 -8.52 -28.37 -5.04
C PHE A 235 -8.07 -29.36 -3.95
N GLU A 236 -8.99 -29.93 -3.16
CA GLU A 236 -8.68 -30.96 -2.17
C GLU A 236 -8.09 -32.23 -2.82
N LYS A 237 -8.67 -32.68 -3.95
CA LYS A 237 -8.14 -33.81 -4.72
C LYS A 237 -6.73 -33.54 -5.25
N ARG A 238 -6.46 -32.30 -5.66
CA ARG A 238 -5.09 -31.88 -6.04
C ARG A 238 -4.14 -31.84 -4.85
N ASN A 239 -4.61 -31.45 -3.67
CA ASN A 239 -3.78 -31.42 -2.47
C ASN A 239 -3.43 -32.83 -1.96
N THR A 240 -4.35 -33.79 -2.13
CA THR A 240 -4.11 -35.20 -1.79
C THR A 240 -3.28 -35.93 -2.86
N ASN A 241 -3.46 -35.59 -4.14
CA ASN A 241 -2.69 -36.16 -5.25
C ASN A 241 -2.14 -35.07 -6.17
N HIS A 242 -0.82 -34.85 -6.11
CA HIS A 242 -0.10 -33.88 -6.95
C HIS A 242 -0.07 -34.24 -8.45
N LEU A 243 -0.52 -35.44 -8.84
CA LEU A 243 -0.70 -35.89 -10.21
C LEU A 243 -2.16 -35.78 -10.69
N PHE A 244 -3.04 -35.18 -9.89
CA PHE A 244 -4.44 -34.95 -10.26
C PHE A 244 -4.60 -33.73 -11.18
N ALA A 245 -5.41 -33.87 -12.24
CA ALA A 245 -5.71 -32.82 -13.21
C ALA A 245 -4.44 -32.18 -13.84
N VAL A 246 -3.55 -33.03 -14.34
CA VAL A 246 -2.35 -32.61 -15.09
C VAL A 246 -2.67 -32.46 -16.60
N GLY A 247 -1.83 -31.73 -17.32
CA GLY A 247 -1.94 -31.63 -18.78
C GLY A 247 -1.87 -33.01 -19.45
N THR A 248 -2.59 -33.18 -20.56
CA THR A 248 -2.75 -34.47 -21.27
C THR A 248 -1.43 -35.16 -21.61
N TYR A 249 -0.41 -34.39 -22.01
CA TYR A 249 0.92 -34.93 -22.28
C TYR A 249 1.55 -35.56 -21.02
N ARG A 250 1.56 -34.84 -19.89
CA ARG A 250 2.06 -35.37 -18.61
C ARG A 250 1.23 -36.57 -18.14
N ALA A 251 -0.07 -36.56 -18.43
CA ALA A 251 -0.95 -37.67 -18.13
C ALA A 251 -0.54 -38.96 -18.85
N ALA A 252 -0.18 -38.85 -20.13
CA ALA A 252 0.28 -39.97 -20.94
C ALA A 252 1.64 -40.53 -20.48
N CYS A 253 2.52 -39.69 -19.92
CA CYS A 253 3.83 -40.11 -19.45
C CYS A 253 3.82 -40.85 -18.10
N ASN A 254 2.78 -40.71 -17.28
CA ASN A 254 2.70 -41.32 -15.95
C ASN A 254 1.32 -41.98 -15.71
N LYS A 255 1.29 -43.31 -15.56
CA LYS A 255 0.06 -44.09 -15.37
C LYS A 255 -0.74 -43.72 -14.11
N GLU A 256 -0.11 -43.15 -13.09
CA GLU A 256 -0.78 -42.76 -11.84
C GLU A 256 -1.45 -41.38 -11.92
N SER A 257 -1.20 -40.65 -13.01
CA SER A 257 -1.70 -39.29 -13.18
C SER A 257 -3.07 -39.25 -13.85
N ILE A 258 -3.88 -38.27 -13.43
CA ILE A 258 -5.23 -38.08 -13.96
C ILE A 258 -5.21 -36.84 -14.84
N SER A 259 -5.62 -37.00 -16.09
CA SER A 259 -5.66 -35.89 -17.05
C SER A 259 -6.68 -34.81 -16.63
N TRP A 260 -6.46 -33.58 -17.06
CA TRP A 260 -7.41 -32.48 -16.80
C TRP A 260 -8.85 -32.82 -17.24
N PRO A 261 -9.12 -33.28 -18.47
CA PRO A 261 -10.48 -33.66 -18.88
C PRO A 261 -11.11 -34.74 -17.99
N ASP A 262 -10.34 -35.77 -17.63
CA ASP A 262 -10.85 -36.88 -16.80
C ASP A 262 -11.14 -36.43 -15.38
N ALA A 263 -10.27 -35.59 -14.80
CA ALA A 263 -10.48 -34.99 -13.49
C ALA A 263 -11.75 -34.14 -13.44
N VAL A 264 -11.95 -33.30 -14.46
CA VAL A 264 -13.12 -32.41 -14.58
C VAL A 264 -14.41 -33.23 -14.70
N LYS A 265 -14.40 -34.28 -15.53
CA LYS A 265 -15.55 -35.20 -15.68
C LYS A 265 -15.83 -35.96 -14.38
N LYS A 266 -14.80 -36.45 -13.70
CA LYS A 266 -14.92 -37.21 -12.45
C LYS A 266 -15.57 -36.42 -11.32
N ILE A 267 -15.33 -35.11 -11.25
CA ILE A 267 -15.90 -34.22 -10.22
C ILE A 267 -17.25 -33.61 -10.64
N GLY A 268 -17.59 -33.65 -11.93
CA GLY A 268 -18.85 -33.09 -12.44
C GLY A 268 -18.79 -31.60 -12.75
N LEU A 269 -17.60 -31.07 -13.07
CA LEU A 269 -17.40 -29.65 -13.41
C LEU A 269 -17.43 -29.36 -14.92
N SER A 270 -17.68 -30.38 -15.76
CA SER A 270 -17.60 -30.26 -17.22
C SER A 270 -18.46 -29.14 -17.80
N SER A 271 -19.71 -28.99 -17.35
CA SER A 271 -20.62 -27.95 -17.85
C SER A 271 -20.12 -26.54 -17.51
N LEU A 272 -19.71 -26.33 -16.27
CA LEU A 272 -19.17 -25.04 -15.81
C LEU A 272 -17.89 -24.68 -16.58
N PHE A 273 -16.95 -25.62 -16.66
CA PHE A 273 -15.65 -25.38 -17.26
C PHE A 273 -15.75 -25.15 -18.76
N TYR A 274 -16.69 -25.84 -19.43
CA TYR A 274 -17.00 -25.56 -20.83
C TYR A 274 -17.57 -24.15 -21.01
N LYS A 275 -18.58 -23.76 -20.21
CA LYS A 275 -19.22 -22.44 -20.28
C LYS A 275 -18.22 -21.30 -20.10
N HIS A 276 -17.32 -21.42 -19.12
CA HIS A 276 -16.33 -20.39 -18.78
C HIS A 276 -14.96 -20.60 -19.45
N SER A 277 -14.85 -21.51 -20.42
CA SER A 277 -13.60 -21.81 -21.14
C SER A 277 -12.40 -22.13 -20.22
N ILE A 278 -12.65 -22.84 -19.12
CA ILE A 278 -11.65 -23.21 -18.10
C ILE A 278 -10.91 -24.48 -18.55
N THR A 279 -9.69 -24.30 -19.06
CA THR A 279 -8.88 -25.37 -19.65
C THR A 279 -7.74 -25.86 -18.75
N ASP A 280 -7.42 -25.12 -17.69
CA ASP A 280 -6.28 -25.38 -16.83
C ASP A 280 -6.41 -24.68 -15.47
N TRP A 281 -5.46 -24.94 -14.58
CA TRP A 281 -5.40 -24.37 -13.24
C TRP A 281 -5.32 -22.84 -13.22
N ASN A 282 -4.66 -22.20 -14.20
CA ASN A 282 -4.55 -20.75 -14.24
C ASN A 282 -5.90 -20.13 -14.56
N ARG A 283 -6.62 -20.68 -15.54
CA ARG A 283 -7.98 -20.24 -15.87
C ARG A 283 -8.97 -20.50 -14.74
N LEU A 284 -8.83 -21.62 -14.02
CA LEU A 284 -9.66 -21.88 -12.84
C LEU A 284 -9.40 -20.84 -11.74
N MET A 285 -8.14 -20.47 -11.51
CA MET A 285 -7.82 -19.41 -10.55
C MET A 285 -8.31 -18.03 -11.01
N HIS A 286 -8.28 -17.75 -12.31
CA HIS A 286 -8.87 -16.52 -12.85
C HIS A 286 -10.36 -16.45 -12.51
N TYR A 287 -11.10 -17.52 -12.78
CA TYR A 287 -12.52 -17.65 -12.48
C TYR A 287 -12.83 -17.46 -10.97
N VAL A 288 -12.05 -18.08 -10.08
CA VAL A 288 -12.20 -17.88 -8.62
C VAL A 288 -11.95 -16.42 -8.22
N ASN A 289 -10.97 -15.74 -8.82
CA ASN A 289 -10.69 -14.33 -8.54
C ASN A 289 -11.80 -13.40 -9.07
N GLU A 290 -12.42 -13.75 -10.19
CA GLU A 290 -13.59 -13.04 -10.72
C GLU A 290 -14.77 -13.15 -9.74
N ALA A 291 -15.07 -14.35 -9.24
CA ALA A 291 -16.10 -14.56 -8.23
C ALA A 291 -15.81 -13.81 -6.91
N GLN A 292 -14.56 -13.81 -6.46
CA GLN A 292 -14.14 -13.03 -5.28
C GLN A 292 -14.34 -11.51 -5.50
N THR A 293 -14.02 -11.03 -6.70
CA THR A 293 -14.22 -9.62 -7.08
C THR A 293 -15.71 -9.28 -7.15
N ALA A 294 -16.53 -10.18 -7.69
CA ALA A 294 -17.98 -10.03 -7.70
C ALA A 294 -18.56 -9.98 -6.28
N ALA A 295 -18.09 -10.84 -5.39
CA ALA A 295 -18.49 -10.83 -3.98
C ALA A 295 -18.10 -9.52 -3.30
N GLN A 296 -16.89 -9.00 -3.56
CA GLN A 296 -16.46 -7.71 -3.04
C GLN A 296 -17.37 -6.57 -3.51
N TYR A 297 -17.70 -6.49 -4.80
CA TYR A 297 -18.61 -5.48 -5.32
C TYR A 297 -20.01 -5.60 -4.71
N TRP A 298 -20.53 -6.82 -4.59
CA TRP A 298 -21.83 -7.08 -3.96
C TRP A 298 -21.89 -6.57 -2.52
N ILE A 299 -20.86 -6.87 -1.72
CA ILE A 299 -20.76 -6.36 -0.34
C ILE A 299 -20.73 -4.83 -0.34
N HIS A 300 -19.96 -4.19 -1.23
CA HIS A 300 -19.90 -2.73 -1.32
C HIS A 300 -21.27 -2.11 -1.63
N LEU A 301 -22.02 -2.69 -2.57
CA LEU A 301 -23.34 -2.20 -2.99
C LEU A 301 -24.34 -2.13 -1.82
N PHE A 302 -24.25 -3.06 -0.86
CA PHE A 302 -25.27 -3.24 0.18
C PHE A 302 -24.79 -2.95 1.61
N SER A 303 -23.56 -2.48 1.82
CA SER A 303 -23.01 -2.18 3.16
C SER A 303 -22.35 -0.81 3.28
N GLY A 304 -21.96 -0.17 2.16
CA GLY A 304 -21.20 1.08 2.18
C GLY A 304 -19.80 0.96 2.81
N MET A 305 -19.30 -0.25 3.02
CA MET A 305 -17.96 -0.50 3.57
C MET A 305 -16.85 -0.01 2.64
N ARG A 306 -15.72 0.44 3.21
CA ARG A 306 -14.50 0.75 2.44
C ARG A 306 -13.86 -0.52 1.92
N ALA A 307 -13.15 -0.42 0.79
CA ALA A 307 -12.42 -1.56 0.20
C ALA A 307 -11.48 -2.26 1.20
N ASN A 308 -10.81 -1.50 2.09
CA ASN A 308 -9.95 -2.11 3.10
C ASN A 308 -10.75 -2.86 4.18
N GLU A 309 -11.94 -2.39 4.53
CA GLU A 309 -12.78 -3.02 5.56
C GLU A 309 -13.33 -4.36 5.04
N VAL A 310 -13.79 -4.40 3.77
CA VAL A 310 -14.30 -5.63 3.14
C VAL A 310 -13.22 -6.72 3.04
N ARG A 311 -11.97 -6.35 2.71
CA ARG A 311 -10.86 -7.32 2.61
C ARG A 311 -10.47 -7.98 3.93
N HIS A 312 -10.83 -7.37 5.06
CA HIS A 312 -10.48 -7.88 6.40
C HIS A 312 -11.70 -8.42 7.14
N LEU A 313 -12.78 -8.75 6.42
CA LEU A 313 -13.93 -9.40 7.02
C LEU A 313 -13.58 -10.82 7.52
N PRO A 314 -13.99 -11.19 8.74
CA PRO A 314 -13.93 -12.57 9.22
C PRO A 314 -14.78 -13.52 8.37
N ALA A 315 -14.47 -14.82 8.43
CA ALA A 315 -15.26 -15.85 7.75
C ALA A 315 -16.70 -15.94 8.30
N ASP A 316 -16.90 -15.68 9.60
CA ASP A 316 -18.20 -15.66 10.29
C ASP A 316 -18.85 -14.26 10.31
N THR A 317 -18.52 -13.38 9.35
CA THR A 317 -18.91 -11.96 9.38
C THR A 317 -20.42 -11.72 9.34
N TYR A 318 -21.18 -12.50 8.58
CA TYR A 318 -22.61 -12.25 8.39
C TYR A 318 -23.43 -12.78 9.57
N LYS A 319 -24.17 -11.88 10.22
CA LYS A 319 -24.98 -12.19 11.40
C LYS A 319 -26.34 -11.52 11.29
N LYS A 320 -27.31 -12.10 11.98
CA LYS A 320 -28.63 -11.51 12.20
C LYS A 320 -28.74 -11.11 13.66
N ILE A 321 -29.14 -9.87 13.91
CA ILE A 321 -29.36 -9.34 15.26
C ILE A 321 -30.80 -8.86 15.40
N ILE A 322 -31.37 -8.99 16.59
CA ILE A 322 -32.68 -8.41 16.89
C ILE A 322 -32.44 -7.02 17.46
N SER A 323 -33.00 -6.00 16.81
CA SER A 323 -32.99 -4.62 17.29
C SER A 323 -34.43 -4.13 17.36
N SER A 324 -34.91 -3.76 18.54
CA SER A 324 -36.27 -3.27 18.76
C SER A 324 -37.36 -4.21 18.22
N GLY A 325 -37.16 -5.53 18.34
CA GLY A 325 -38.09 -6.55 17.86
C GLY A 325 -38.01 -6.85 16.36
N VAL A 326 -37.14 -6.16 15.60
CA VAL A 326 -36.93 -6.38 14.17
C VAL A 326 -35.61 -7.10 13.93
N GLU A 327 -35.62 -8.14 13.09
CA GLU A 327 -34.41 -8.83 12.65
C GLU A 327 -33.66 -7.98 11.62
N VAL A 328 -32.41 -7.64 11.92
CA VAL A 328 -31.52 -6.83 11.08
C VAL A 328 -30.30 -7.65 10.70
N SER A 329 -29.98 -7.68 9.41
CA SER A 329 -28.75 -8.31 8.90
C SER A 329 -27.56 -7.37 9.08
N ILE A 330 -26.44 -7.90 9.56
CA ILE A 330 -25.21 -7.17 9.78
C ILE A 330 -24.00 -7.91 9.22
N LEU A 331 -22.93 -7.16 8.93
CA LEU A 331 -21.58 -7.66 8.73
C LEU A 331 -20.72 -7.22 9.92
N ASP A 332 -20.23 -8.18 10.69
CA ASP A 332 -19.30 -7.98 11.82
C ASP A 332 -17.86 -8.02 11.30
N GLY A 333 -17.08 -6.96 11.57
CA GLY A 333 -15.73 -6.81 11.01
C GLY A 333 -14.93 -5.73 11.71
N TYR A 334 -14.04 -5.07 10.96
CA TYR A 334 -13.08 -4.13 11.54
C TYR A 334 -12.91 -2.85 10.72
N THR A 335 -12.77 -1.71 11.40
CA THR A 335 -12.42 -0.43 10.80
C THR A 335 -11.09 0.10 11.33
N SER A 336 -10.41 0.91 10.52
CA SER A 336 -9.13 1.54 10.87
C SER A 336 -9.24 3.06 10.68
N LYS A 337 -9.91 3.73 11.62
CA LYS A 337 -9.92 5.19 11.68
C LYS A 337 -8.90 5.67 12.73
N TYR A 338 -7.71 6.03 12.25
CA TYR A 338 -6.61 6.72 12.95
C TYR A 338 -5.88 5.98 14.11
N SER A 339 -4.55 5.98 13.99
CA SER A 339 -3.48 5.74 15.00
C SER A 339 -3.58 4.54 15.96
N GLY A 340 -2.60 3.64 15.85
CA GLY A 340 -2.13 2.75 16.93
C GLY A 340 -2.79 1.37 16.98
N ASN A 341 -4.12 1.31 16.94
CA ASN A 341 -4.83 0.04 16.89
C ASN A 341 -5.23 -0.29 15.45
N ASN A 342 -4.45 -1.19 14.83
CA ASN A 342 -4.87 -1.86 13.61
C ASN A 342 -6.16 -2.63 13.93
N HIS A 343 -7.28 -2.22 13.32
CA HIS A 343 -8.58 -2.91 13.33
C HIS A 343 -9.38 -2.79 14.65
N THR A 344 -10.19 -1.73 14.77
CA THR A 344 -11.24 -1.65 15.81
C THR A 344 -12.47 -2.42 15.32
N ARG A 345 -12.97 -3.36 16.13
CA ARG A 345 -14.17 -4.14 15.79
C ARG A 345 -15.39 -3.22 15.67
N THR A 346 -16.17 -3.42 14.61
CA THR A 346 -17.40 -2.68 14.32
C THR A 346 -18.31 -3.55 13.46
N PHE A 347 -19.55 -3.13 13.25
CA PHE A 347 -20.46 -3.79 12.32
C PHE A 347 -21.07 -2.81 11.32
N TRP A 348 -21.57 -3.35 10.21
CA TRP A 348 -22.33 -2.63 9.19
C TRP A 348 -23.69 -3.25 9.03
N VAL A 349 -24.75 -2.43 9.10
CA VAL A 349 -26.11 -2.86 8.75
C VAL A 349 -26.15 -3.13 7.24
N THR A 350 -26.75 -4.24 6.86
CA THR A 350 -26.82 -4.68 5.46
C THR A 350 -28.15 -5.36 5.14
N ALA A 351 -28.31 -5.80 3.89
CA ALA A 351 -29.46 -6.54 3.42
C ALA A 351 -29.21 -8.06 3.42
N PRO A 352 -30.24 -8.90 3.62
CA PRO A 352 -30.10 -10.37 3.60
C PRO A 352 -29.48 -10.91 2.31
N ILE A 353 -29.68 -10.20 1.20
CA ILE A 353 -29.14 -10.58 -0.11
C ILE A 353 -27.60 -10.63 -0.15
N VAL A 354 -26.90 -10.05 0.84
CA VAL A 354 -25.44 -10.10 0.92
C VAL A 354 -24.91 -11.49 1.25
N GLU A 355 -25.71 -12.36 1.86
CA GLU A 355 -25.31 -13.70 2.27
C GLU A 355 -24.70 -14.53 1.12
N LYS A 356 -25.21 -14.37 -0.11
CA LYS A 356 -24.65 -15.05 -1.29
C LYS A 356 -23.21 -14.64 -1.61
N ALA A 357 -22.85 -13.37 -1.37
CA ALA A 357 -21.48 -12.91 -1.58
C ALA A 357 -20.54 -13.47 -0.49
N ILE A 358 -21.04 -13.61 0.73
CA ILE A 358 -20.29 -14.23 1.83
C ILE A 358 -20.05 -15.71 1.55
N ALA A 359 -21.05 -16.43 1.05
CA ALA A 359 -20.89 -17.82 0.61
C ALA A 359 -19.82 -17.97 -0.49
N ALA A 360 -19.85 -17.09 -1.50
CA ALA A 360 -18.86 -17.11 -2.58
C ALA A 360 -17.45 -16.79 -2.06
N ALA A 361 -17.33 -15.77 -1.21
CA ALA A 361 -16.07 -15.41 -0.57
C ALA A 361 -15.51 -16.55 0.31
N HIS A 362 -16.38 -17.31 0.99
CA HIS A 362 -15.98 -18.47 1.78
C HIS A 362 -15.40 -19.60 0.89
N HIS A 363 -16.06 -19.92 -0.22
CA HIS A 363 -15.52 -20.89 -1.19
C HIS A 363 -14.19 -20.43 -1.79
N ALA A 364 -14.09 -19.17 -2.21
CA ALA A 364 -12.85 -18.60 -2.73
C ALA A 364 -11.72 -18.60 -1.68
N GLY A 365 -12.03 -18.24 -0.43
CA GLY A 365 -11.09 -18.29 0.69
C GLY A 365 -10.58 -19.71 0.97
N THR A 366 -11.47 -20.70 0.90
CA THR A 366 -11.14 -22.12 1.05
C THR A 366 -10.17 -22.58 -0.05
N VAL A 367 -10.45 -22.22 -1.31
CA VAL A 367 -9.55 -22.50 -2.45
C VAL A 367 -8.16 -21.88 -2.24
N CYS A 368 -8.10 -20.62 -1.81
CA CYS A 368 -6.84 -19.93 -1.53
C CYS A 368 -6.04 -20.62 -0.42
N ALA A 369 -6.70 -21.06 0.67
CA ALA A 369 -6.05 -21.80 1.75
C ALA A 369 -5.48 -23.15 1.27
N LEU A 370 -6.23 -23.89 0.46
CA LEU A 370 -5.78 -25.16 -0.13
C LEU A 370 -4.58 -24.96 -1.06
N ARG A 371 -4.56 -23.88 -1.84
CA ARG A 371 -3.45 -23.57 -2.75
C ARG A 371 -2.16 -23.25 -2.01
N ILE A 372 -2.21 -22.48 -0.93
CA ILE A 372 -1.02 -22.19 -0.11
C ILE A 372 -0.42 -23.49 0.43
N THR A 373 -1.28 -24.39 0.90
CA THR A 373 -0.87 -25.73 1.36
C THR A 373 -0.14 -26.52 0.26
N ILE A 374 -0.66 -26.48 -0.97
CA ILE A 374 -0.02 -27.12 -2.14
C ILE A 374 1.36 -26.51 -2.42
N GLN A 375 1.48 -25.18 -2.39
CA GLN A 375 2.76 -24.49 -2.65
C GLN A 375 3.83 -24.86 -1.61
N ILE A 376 3.47 -24.88 -0.34
CA ILE A 376 4.39 -25.27 0.75
C ILE A 376 4.87 -26.72 0.56
N ARG A 377 3.96 -27.65 0.20
CA ARG A 377 4.32 -29.06 -0.05
C ARG A 377 5.25 -29.23 -1.25
N ILE A 378 5.01 -28.52 -2.34
CA ILE A 378 5.87 -28.58 -3.53
C ILE A 378 7.28 -28.09 -3.16
N LEU A 379 7.38 -26.96 -2.45
CA LEU A 379 8.66 -26.41 -2.00
C LEU A 379 9.40 -27.37 -1.07
N ALA A 380 8.70 -27.99 -0.12
CA ALA A 380 9.26 -29.00 0.77
C ALA A 380 9.78 -30.23 -0.01
N ASN A 381 9.01 -30.74 -0.96
CA ASN A 381 9.42 -31.89 -1.77
C ASN A 381 10.61 -31.58 -2.71
N THR A 382 10.71 -30.35 -3.23
CA THR A 382 11.88 -29.93 -4.03
C THR A 382 13.14 -29.75 -3.20
N LEU A 383 13.01 -29.37 -1.91
CA LEU A 383 14.14 -29.31 -0.98
C LEU A 383 14.62 -30.69 -0.56
N PHE A 384 13.70 -31.66 -0.39
CA PHE A 384 14.05 -33.04 -0.07
C PHE A 384 14.60 -33.84 -1.26
N SER A 385 14.38 -33.41 -2.51
CA SER A 385 15.01 -34.03 -3.70
C SER A 385 16.40 -33.47 -4.04
N LEU A 386 16.89 -32.51 -3.25
CA LEU A 386 18.21 -31.87 -3.39
C LEU A 386 19.15 -32.19 -2.22
N ILE A 387 18.74 -33.07 -1.31
CA ILE A 387 19.55 -33.72 -0.27
C ILE A 387 19.57 -35.21 -0.61
#